data_AF-A0A661QPH1-F1
#
_entry.id   AF-A0A661QPH1-F1
#
_cell.length_a   1.000
_cell.length_b   1.000
_cell.length_c   1.000
_cell.angle_alpha   90.00
_cell.angle_beta   90.00
_cell.angle_gamma   90.00
#
_symmetry.space_group_name_H-M   'P 1'
#
loop_
_entity.id
_entity.type
_entity.pdbx_description
1 polymer ?
#
loop_
_entity_poly.entity_id
_entity_poly.type
_entity_poly.pdbx_seq_one_letter_code
_entity_poly.pdbx_strand_id
1 'polypeptide(L)'
;ASYLLALNRHCLSQDWQNLYHHPVYLLETFVDTERYRGTCYKADNWLCVGQTTGLGKLSKSRQPLLSKKAVYVYPLSKNFRRELCHDA
;
A
#
# COMPACT_ATOMS: atom_id res chain seq x y z
N ALA A 1 -1.09 -12.47 -12.25
CA ALA A 1 -1.46 -11.27 -11.47
C ALA A 1 -0.24 -10.40 -11.14
N SER A 2 0.82 -10.95 -10.53
CA SER A 2 2.04 -10.18 -10.19
C SER A 2 2.66 -9.43 -11.37
N TYR A 3 2.66 -10.02 -12.57
CA TYR A 3 3.13 -9.36 -13.79
C TYR A 3 2.41 -8.03 -14.10
N LEU A 4 1.08 -7.99 -13.96
CA LEU A 4 0.31 -6.76 -14.19
C LEU A 4 0.58 -5.72 -13.10
N LEU A 5 0.80 -6.15 -11.85
CA LEU A 5 1.19 -5.25 -10.76
C LEU A 5 2.55 -4.61 -11.06
N ALA A 6 3.52 -5.41 -11.52
CA ALA A 6 4.84 -4.95 -11.91
C ALA A 6 4.77 -3.90 -13.03
N LEU A 7 3.97 -4.12 -14.08
CA LEU A 7 3.77 -3.13 -15.14
C LEU A 7 3.17 -1.83 -14.61
N ASN A 8 2.12 -1.91 -13.79
CA ASN A 8 1.46 -0.72 -13.24
C ASN A 8 2.41 0.10 -12.36
N ARG A 9 3.17 -0.53 -11.46
CA ARG A 9 4.08 0.20 -10.56
C ARG A 9 5.23 0.90 -11.30
N HIS A 10 5.53 0.53 -12.54
CA HIS A 10 6.52 1.23 -13.35
C HIS A 10 6.03 2.55 -13.94
N CYS A 11 4.73 2.68 -14.24
CA CYS A 11 4.17 3.90 -14.83
C CYS A 11 3.48 4.81 -13.81
N LEU A 12 2.98 4.25 -12.70
CA LEU A 12 2.03 4.93 -11.83
C LEU A 12 2.51 6.29 -11.29
N SER A 13 3.79 6.41 -10.89
CA SER A 13 4.31 7.70 -10.42
C SER A 13 4.35 8.77 -11.51
N GLN A 14 4.66 8.38 -12.75
CA GLN A 14 4.71 9.32 -13.87
C GLN A 14 3.30 9.73 -14.28
N ASP A 15 2.37 8.78 -14.32
CA ASP A 15 0.96 9.05 -14.63
C ASP A 15 0.35 10.00 -13.58
N TRP A 16 0.68 9.81 -12.30
CA TRP A 16 0.25 10.71 -11.23
C TRP A 16 0.82 12.11 -11.37
N GLN A 17 2.11 12.22 -11.71
CA GLN A 17 2.76 13.51 -11.99
C GLN A 17 2.09 14.21 -13.18
N ASN A 18 1.73 13.49 -14.23
CA ASN A 18 1.13 14.08 -15.42
C ASN A 18 -0.29 14.61 -15.16
N LEU A 19 -1.07 13.90 -14.33
CA LEU A 19 -2.46 14.23 -14.06
C LEU A 19 -2.63 15.23 -12.90
N TYR A 20 -1.84 15.08 -11.85
CA TYR A 20 -2.00 15.83 -10.60
C TYR A 20 -0.82 16.74 -10.28
N HIS A 21 0.17 16.82 -11.16
CA HIS A 21 1.39 17.62 -10.98
C HIS A 21 2.18 17.30 -9.71
N HIS A 22 1.99 16.10 -9.16
CA HIS A 22 2.65 15.61 -7.96
C HIS A 22 2.94 14.10 -8.11
N PRO A 23 4.17 13.63 -7.85
CA PRO A 23 4.53 12.22 -7.99
C PRO A 23 4.10 11.39 -6.77
N VAL A 24 3.93 10.08 -6.91
CA VAL A 24 3.70 9.19 -5.76
C VAL A 24 4.93 8.35 -5.49
N TYR A 25 5.32 8.24 -4.21
CA TYR A 25 6.58 7.61 -3.82
C TYR A 25 6.41 6.22 -3.21
N LEU A 26 5.20 5.85 -2.81
CA LEU A 26 4.88 4.60 -2.12
C LEU A 26 3.49 4.12 -2.53
N LEU A 27 3.36 2.84 -2.82
CA LEU A 27 2.06 2.17 -2.97
C LEU A 27 1.71 1.46 -1.67
N GLU A 28 0.44 1.52 -1.27
CA GLU A 28 -0.10 0.80 -0.12
C GLU A 28 -1.32 -0.03 -0.54
N THR A 29 -1.47 -1.22 0.03
CA THR A 29 -2.66 -2.06 -0.14
C THR A 29 -2.94 -2.90 1.12
N PHE A 30 -4.18 -3.37 1.23
CA PHE A 30 -4.69 -4.12 2.38
C PHE A 30 -5.23 -5.47 1.93
N VAL A 31 -4.72 -6.55 2.53
CA VAL A 31 -5.17 -7.92 2.24
C VAL A 31 -5.86 -8.49 3.46
N ASP A 32 -7.11 -8.91 3.29
CA ASP A 32 -7.80 -9.70 4.30
C ASP A 32 -7.20 -11.10 4.38
N THR A 33 -6.38 -11.36 5.40
CA THR A 33 -5.63 -12.63 5.51
C THR A 33 -6.49 -13.82 5.91
N GLU A 34 -7.71 -13.58 6.39
CA GLU A 34 -8.67 -14.65 6.67
C GLU A 34 -9.24 -15.24 5.37
N ARG A 35 -9.26 -14.44 4.29
CA ARG A 35 -9.80 -14.85 2.98
C ARG A 35 -8.71 -15.10 1.94
N TYR A 36 -7.61 -14.35 1.98
CA TYR A 36 -6.60 -14.34 0.93
C TYR A 36 -5.19 -14.36 1.49
N ARG A 37 -4.28 -15.12 0.85
CA ARG A 37 -2.88 -15.25 1.30
C ARG A 37 -1.97 -14.10 0.88
N GLY A 38 -2.45 -13.18 0.03
CA GLY A 38 -1.68 -12.06 -0.51
C GLY A 38 -0.57 -12.49 -1.48
N THR A 39 -0.69 -13.66 -2.12
CA THR A 39 0.39 -14.28 -2.92
C THR A 39 0.90 -13.39 -4.05
N CYS A 40 0.03 -12.64 -4.74
CA CYS A 40 0.46 -11.75 -5.82
C CYS A 40 1.36 -10.62 -5.35
N TYR A 41 1.09 -10.04 -4.18
CA TYR A 41 1.90 -8.99 -3.58
C TYR A 41 3.26 -9.54 -3.11
N LYS A 42 3.27 -10.73 -2.49
CA LYS A 42 4.51 -11.43 -2.13
C LYS A 42 5.37 -11.75 -3.35
N ALA A 43 4.75 -12.22 -4.43
CA ALA A 43 5.43 -12.56 -5.68
C ALA A 43 5.96 -11.33 -6.45
N ASP A 44 5.36 -10.15 -6.26
CA ASP A 44 5.83 -8.87 -6.81
C ASP A 44 6.74 -8.10 -5.82
N ASN A 45 7.28 -8.78 -4.79
CA ASN A 45 8.21 -8.21 -3.81
C ASN A 45 7.67 -7.04 -2.98
N TRP A 46 6.37 -7.01 -2.70
CA TRP A 46 5.80 -6.05 -1.75
C TRP A 46 6.19 -6.41 -0.32
N LEU A 47 6.41 -5.38 0.50
CA LEU A 47 6.81 -5.51 1.89
C LEU A 47 5.58 -5.58 2.79
N CYS A 48 5.42 -6.65 3.56
CA CYS A 48 4.40 -6.72 4.61
C CYS A 48 4.89 -5.93 5.84
N VAL A 49 4.20 -4.86 6.21
CA VAL A 49 4.62 -3.94 7.30
C VAL A 49 3.83 -4.12 8.59
N GLY A 50 2.83 -5.01 8.60
CA GLY A 50 2.04 -5.30 9.78
C GLY A 50 0.59 -5.62 9.46
N GLN A 51 -0.29 -5.47 10.45
CA GLN A 51 -1.72 -5.68 10.32
C GLN A 51 -2.51 -4.47 10.81
N THR A 52 -3.67 -4.23 10.22
CA THR A 52 -4.63 -3.24 10.72
C THR A 52 -5.21 -3.69 12.06
N THR A 53 -5.74 -2.73 12.82
CA THR A 53 -6.30 -2.96 14.15
C THR A 53 -7.71 -3.56 14.14
N GLY A 54 -8.38 -3.62 12.97
CA GLY A 54 -9.75 -4.16 12.87
C GLY A 54 -10.85 -3.22 13.38
N LEU A 55 -10.55 -1.95 13.65
CA LEU A 55 -11.55 -0.99 14.15
C LEU A 55 -12.50 -0.49 13.04
N GLY A 56 -11.99 -0.28 11.83
CA GLY A 56 -12.71 0.41 10.75
C GLY A 56 -12.56 1.93 10.84
N LYS A 57 -12.64 2.60 9.68
CA LYS A 57 -12.30 4.03 9.52
C LYS A 57 -13.15 4.96 10.39
N LEU A 58 -14.42 4.61 10.60
CA LEU A 58 -15.41 5.44 11.32
C LEU A 58 -15.75 4.89 12.71
N SER A 59 -14.90 4.02 13.28
CA SER A 59 -15.17 3.44 14.59
C SER A 59 -15.23 4.50 15.69
N LYS A 60 -16.27 4.44 16.52
CA LYS A 60 -16.41 5.25 17.73
C LYS A 60 -15.90 4.55 18.98
N SER A 61 -15.53 3.27 18.87
CA SER A 61 -15.05 2.45 19.98
C SER A 61 -13.65 1.91 19.68
N ARG A 62 -12.94 1.50 20.74
CA ARG A 62 -11.65 0.80 20.61
C ARG A 62 -11.82 -0.71 20.44
N GLN A 63 -13.04 -1.19 20.20
CA GLN A 63 -13.28 -2.61 20.00
C GLN A 63 -13.12 -2.98 18.52
N PRO A 64 -12.28 -3.99 18.20
CA PRO A 64 -12.13 -4.47 16.83
C PRO A 64 -13.40 -5.22 16.41
N LEU A 65 -14.11 -4.65 15.43
CA LEU A 65 -15.36 -5.19 14.87
C LEU A 65 -15.15 -5.78 13.47
N LEU A 66 -14.03 -5.49 12.82
CA LEU A 66 -13.69 -5.89 11.46
C LEU A 66 -12.45 -6.79 11.44
N SER A 67 -12.31 -7.56 10.36
CA SER A 67 -11.13 -8.39 10.12
C SER A 67 -9.85 -7.54 10.09
N LYS A 68 -8.81 -8.06 10.73
CA LYS A 68 -7.45 -7.49 10.65
C LYS A 68 -6.89 -7.79 9.28
N LYS A 69 -6.41 -6.76 8.59
CA LYS A 69 -5.87 -6.86 7.23
C LYS A 69 -4.36 -6.72 7.27
N ALA A 70 -3.63 -7.58 6.56
CA ALA A 70 -2.21 -7.37 6.34
C ALA A 70 -2.00 -6.13 5.48
N VAL A 71 -1.06 -5.28 5.89
CA VAL A 71 -0.68 -4.07 5.17
C VAL A 71 0.56 -4.38 4.35
N TYR A 72 0.46 -4.20 3.03
CA TYR A 72 1.59 -4.35 2.11
C TYR A 72 1.94 -2.98 1.52
N VAL A 73 3.23 -2.71 1.42
CA VAL A 73 3.74 -1.48 0.78
C VAL A 73 4.77 -1.81 -0.29
N TYR A 74 4.83 -0.97 -1.32
CA TYR A 74 5.85 -1.04 -2.36
C TYR A 74 6.47 0.35 -2.59
N PRO A 75 7.75 0.56 -2.23
CA PRO A 75 8.46 1.81 -2.52
C PRO A 75 8.68 2.01 -4.02
N LEU A 76 8.24 3.14 -4.56
CA LEU A 76 8.49 3.52 -5.97
C LEU A 76 9.80 4.28 -6.15
N SER A 77 10.34 4.84 -5.07
CA SER A 77 11.64 5.50 -5.02
C SER A 77 12.47 4.96 -3.87
N LYS A 78 13.79 4.88 -4.03
CA LYS A 78 14.72 4.49 -2.95
C LYS A 78 14.63 5.46 -1.77
N ASN A 79 14.36 6.73 -2.04
CA ASN A 79 14.30 7.80 -1.04
C ASN A 79 12.87 8.08 -0.57
N PHE A 80 11.90 7.19 -0.82
CA PHE A 80 10.47 7.43 -0.54
C PHE A 80 10.18 7.95 0.87
N ARG A 81 10.91 7.48 1.90
CA ARG A 81 10.76 7.97 3.29
C ARG A 81 11.10 9.45 3.41
N ARG A 82 12.18 9.89 2.77
CA ARG A 82 12.56 11.29 2.75
C ARG A 82 11.51 12.09 1.99
N GLU A 83 11.13 11.66 0.79
CA GLU A 83 10.15 12.40 -0.03
C GLU A 83 8.77 12.51 0.65
N LEU A 84 8.31 11.47 1.36
CA LEU A 84 7.05 11.49 2.10
C LEU A 84 7.12 12.25 3.44
N CYS A 85 8.31 12.42 4.00
CA CYS A 85 8.53 13.21 5.21
C CYS A 85 9.03 14.62 4.90
N HIS A 86 9.32 14.91 3.64
CA HIS A 86 9.74 16.22 3.15
C HIS A 86 8.49 17.01 2.80
N ASP A 87 7.75 17.36 3.85
CA ASP A 87 6.74 18.40 3.86
C ASP A 87 6.74 19.03 5.26
N ALA A 88 7.59 20.05 5.39
CA ALA A 88 7.43 21.23 6.24
C ALA A 88 8.00 22.42 5.46
#